data_AF-A0A7C5Z713-F1
#
_entry.id   AF-A0A7C5Z713-F1
#
_cell.length_a   1.000
_cell.length_b   1.000
_cell.length_c   1.000
_cell.angle_alpha   90.00
_cell.angle_beta   90.00
_cell.angle_gamma   90.00
#
_symmetry.space_group_name_H-M   'P 1'
#
loop_
_entity.id
_entity.type
_entity.pdbx_description
1 polymer ?
#
loop_
_entity_poly.entity_id
_entity_poly.type
_entity_poly.pdbx_seq_one_letter_code
_entity_poly.pdbx_strand_id
1 'polypeptide(L)'
;MERKSKVIPLRKPKITFSEDFDPTKYKDIEDMPTQEEIRKFVLECLKKSKIAINDRKGFVGDGKTAIVKRISEDEYIVTFYFPCDVVIDVYEERQK
;
A
#
# COMPACT_ATOMS: atom_id res chain seq x y z
N MET A 1 30.91 -28.36 -2.41
CA MET A 1 29.96 -27.91 -1.38
C MET A 1 28.83 -27.16 -2.06
N GLU A 2 27.73 -27.86 -2.35
CA GLU A 2 26.51 -27.23 -2.84
C GLU A 2 25.97 -26.31 -1.75
N ARG A 3 25.97 -25.00 -2.02
CA ARG A 3 25.22 -24.04 -1.21
C ARG A 3 23.75 -24.40 -1.39
N LYS A 4 23.20 -25.19 -0.47
CA LYS A 4 21.75 -25.33 -0.33
C LYS A 4 21.23 -23.93 -0.08
N SER A 5 20.77 -23.27 -1.14
CA SER A 5 19.92 -22.09 -1.08
C SER A 5 18.71 -22.53 -0.27
N LYS A 6 18.79 -22.33 1.04
CA LYS A 6 17.69 -22.53 1.96
C LYS A 6 16.65 -21.54 1.45
N VAL A 7 15.70 -22.04 0.67
CA VAL A 7 14.52 -21.27 0.28
C VAL A 7 13.83 -21.02 1.60
N ILE A 8 14.17 -19.87 2.20
CA ILE A 8 13.50 -19.37 3.39
C ILE A 8 12.03 -19.36 2.95
N PRO A 9 11.13 -20.10 3.63
CA PRO A 9 9.73 -20.04 3.28
C PRO A 9 9.37 -18.56 3.34
N LEU A 10 9.07 -17.98 2.18
CA LEU A 10 8.72 -16.58 2.05
C LEU A 10 7.45 -16.44 2.86
N ARG A 11 7.58 -16.03 4.12
CA ARG A 11 6.42 -15.78 4.99
C ARG A 11 5.56 -14.81 4.20
N LYS A 12 4.29 -15.17 4.03
CA LYS A 12 3.38 -14.35 3.24
C LYS A 12 3.34 -12.97 3.92
N PRO A 13 3.65 -11.87 3.21
CA PRO A 13 3.59 -10.55 3.81
C PRO A 13 2.18 -10.34 4.34
N LYS A 14 2.10 -10.10 5.65
CA LYS A 14 0.85 -9.81 6.35
C LYS A 14 0.59 -8.32 6.19
N ILE A 15 -0.36 -8.02 5.31
CA ILE A 15 -0.85 -6.67 5.07
C ILE A 15 -2.08 -6.48 5.95
N THR A 16 -2.01 -5.53 6.87
CA THR A 16 -3.13 -5.08 7.70
C THR A 16 -3.43 -3.62 7.36
N PHE A 17 -4.63 -3.18 7.72
CA PHE A 17 -5.07 -1.80 7.54
C PHE A 17 -5.09 -1.13 8.90
N SER A 18 -4.65 0.12 8.97
CA SER A 18 -4.74 0.91 10.20
C SER A 18 -6.20 1.15 10.53
N GLU A 19 -6.59 0.90 11.78
CA GLU A 19 -7.95 1.18 12.27
C GLU A 19 -8.24 2.70 12.28
N ASP A 20 -7.20 3.53 12.36
CA ASP A 20 -7.31 4.99 12.22
C ASP A 20 -7.80 5.44 10.83
N PHE A 21 -7.57 4.63 9.80
CA PHE A 21 -7.99 4.97 8.45
C PHE A 21 -9.39 4.46 8.17
N ASP A 22 -10.34 5.37 8.21
CA ASP A 22 -11.74 5.07 7.96
C ASP A 22 -12.12 5.47 6.53
N PRO A 23 -12.21 4.52 5.57
CA PRO A 23 -12.59 4.81 4.20
C PRO A 23 -14.03 5.34 4.10
N THR A 24 -14.87 5.09 5.11
CA THR A 24 -16.27 5.56 5.10
C THR A 24 -16.40 7.06 5.33
N LYS A 25 -15.33 7.72 5.79
CA LYS A 25 -15.24 9.18 5.85
C LYS A 25 -15.07 9.83 4.48
N TYR A 26 -14.79 9.03 3.45
CA TYR A 26 -14.56 9.48 2.07
C TYR A 26 -15.60 8.91 1.11
N LYS A 27 -16.85 8.77 1.57
CA LYS A 27 -17.99 8.26 0.78
C LYS A 27 -18.29 9.10 -0.46
N ASP A 28 -17.89 10.36 -0.48
CA ASP A 28 -18.02 11.26 -1.62
C ASP A 28 -17.10 10.89 -2.80
N ILE A 29 -16.17 9.95 -2.60
CA ILE A 29 -15.29 9.45 -3.65
C ILE A 29 -15.96 8.26 -4.35
N GLU A 30 -16.48 8.48 -5.56
CA GLU A 30 -17.23 7.48 -6.35
C GLU A 30 -16.41 6.20 -6.67
N ASP A 31 -15.07 6.27 -6.63
CA ASP A 31 -14.16 5.17 -7.01
C ASP A 31 -13.20 4.76 -5.87
N MET A 32 -13.66 4.85 -4.61
CA MET A 32 -12.83 4.49 -3.46
C MET A 32 -12.38 3.01 -3.55
N PRO A 33 -11.07 2.71 -3.64
CA PRO A 33 -10.61 1.35 -3.83
C PRO A 33 -10.87 0.52 -2.57
N THR A 34 -11.27 -0.73 -2.75
CA THR A 34 -11.54 -1.62 -1.61
C THR A 34 -10.25 -2.05 -0.91
N GLN A 35 -10.35 -2.45 0.36
CA GLN A 35 -9.20 -3.01 1.09
C GLN A 35 -8.60 -4.22 0.37
N GLU A 36 -9.42 -5.06 -0.27
CA GLU A 36 -8.91 -6.20 -1.04
C GLU A 36 -8.10 -5.78 -2.27
N GLU A 37 -8.54 -4.73 -2.98
CA GLU A 37 -7.79 -4.19 -4.12
C GLU A 37 -6.49 -3.54 -3.69
N ILE A 38 -6.53 -2.71 -2.65
CA ILE A 38 -5.32 -2.10 -2.09
C ILE A 38 -4.36 -3.17 -1.58
N ARG A 39 -4.87 -4.25 -0.98
CA ARG A 39 -4.04 -5.37 -0.54
C ARG A 39 -3.32 -6.04 -1.73
N LYS A 40 -4.02 -6.30 -2.83
CA LYS A 40 -3.41 -6.86 -4.05
C LYS A 40 -2.39 -5.91 -4.65
N PHE A 41 -2.73 -4.63 -4.75
CA PHE A 41 -1.86 -3.56 -5.27
C PHE A 41 -0.57 -3.42 -4.45
N VAL A 42 -0.69 -3.33 -3.12
CA VAL A 42 0.45 -3.24 -2.20
C VAL A 42 1.31 -4.50 -2.30
N LEU A 43 0.70 -5.68 -2.39
CA LEU A 43 1.44 -6.94 -2.52
C LEU A 43 2.24 -7.03 -3.82
N GLU A 44 1.67 -6.59 -4.94
CA GLU A 44 2.37 -6.45 -6.23
C GLU A 44 3.52 -5.45 -6.15
N CYS A 45 3.30 -4.32 -5.46
CA CYS A 45 4.34 -3.32 -5.25
C CYS A 45 5.49 -3.83 -4.37
N LEU A 46 5.18 -4.56 -3.30
CA LEU A 46 6.17 -5.16 -2.39
C LEU A 46 7.02 -6.24 -3.08
N LYS A 47 6.50 -6.92 -4.11
CA LYS A 47 7.32 -7.84 -4.93
C LYS A 47 8.43 -7.10 -5.70
N LYS A 48 8.17 -5.87 -6.13
CA LYS A 48 9.09 -5.04 -6.93
C LYS A 48 9.91 -4.07 -6.08
N SER A 49 9.44 -3.72 -4.88
CA SER A 49 10.03 -2.73 -3.99
C SER A 49 10.27 -3.28 -2.60
N LYS A 50 11.49 -3.11 -2.11
CA LYS A 50 11.80 -3.31 -0.68
C LYS A 50 11.55 -2.01 0.09
N ILE A 51 10.95 -2.14 1.26
CA ILE A 51 10.76 -1.05 2.24
C ILE A 51 11.66 -1.38 3.45
N ALA A 52 12.35 -0.41 4.03
CA ALA A 52 13.12 -0.66 5.26
C ALA A 52 12.19 -0.90 6.45
N ILE A 53 12.64 -1.61 7.48
CA ILE A 53 11.85 -1.81 8.71
C ILE A 53 11.69 -0.46 9.41
N ASN A 54 10.50 -0.18 9.93
CA ASN A 54 10.06 1.12 10.48
C ASN A 54 9.99 2.27 9.47
N ASP A 55 10.12 1.99 8.18
CA ASP A 55 10.01 2.98 7.13
C ASP A 55 8.60 2.97 6.50
N ARG A 56 8.24 4.10 5.87
CA ARG A 56 6.96 4.28 5.18
C ARG A 56 7.21 4.51 3.69
N LYS A 57 6.42 3.84 2.85
CA LYS A 57 6.49 3.99 1.40
C LYS A 57 5.10 4.24 0.82
N GLY A 58 5.01 5.27 -0.01
CA GLY A 58 3.86 5.51 -0.87
C GLY A 58 4.01 4.71 -2.15
N PHE A 59 2.97 3.96 -2.51
CA PHE A 59 2.82 3.30 -3.79
C PHE A 59 1.73 4.01 -4.58
N VAL A 60 2.03 4.36 -5.82
CA VAL A 60 1.10 4.98 -6.76
C VAL A 60 1.13 4.15 -8.04
N GLY A 61 -0.04 3.73 -8.52
CA GLY A 61 -0.15 2.94 -9.75
C GLY A 61 -1.54 2.31 -9.90
N ASP A 62 -1.89 1.93 -11.13
CA ASP A 62 -3.17 1.26 -11.42
C ASP A 62 -4.40 2.07 -11.00
N GLY A 63 -4.31 3.41 -11.08
CA GLY A 63 -5.35 4.31 -10.60
C GLY A 63 -5.53 4.31 -9.08
N LYS A 64 -4.55 3.80 -8.30
CA LYS A 64 -4.62 3.65 -6.84
C LYS A 64 -3.37 4.22 -6.18
N THR A 65 -3.53 4.77 -5.00
CA THR A 65 -2.45 5.23 -4.12
C THR A 65 -2.60 4.57 -2.77
N ALA A 66 -1.50 4.07 -2.21
CA ALA A 66 -1.47 3.46 -0.88
C ALA A 66 -0.18 3.82 -0.13
N ILE A 67 -0.31 4.28 1.11
CA ILE A 67 0.81 4.51 2.02
C ILE A 67 0.93 3.30 2.94
N VAL A 68 2.08 2.66 2.89
CA VAL A 68 2.37 1.42 3.60
C VAL A 68 3.56 1.63 4.51
N LYS A 69 3.39 1.32 5.79
CA LYS A 69 4.45 1.31 6.79
C LYS A 69 4.87 -0.13 7.05
N ARG A 70 6.17 -0.42 6.92
CA ARG A 70 6.71 -1.73 7.29
C ARG A 70 7.05 -1.71 8.77
N ILE A 71 6.41 -2.58 9.55
CA ILE A 71 6.62 -2.67 11.01
C ILE A 71 7.62 -3.77 11.35
N SER A 72 7.54 -4.90 10.64
CA SER A 72 8.38 -6.08 10.87
C SER A 72 8.89 -6.65 9.55
N GLU A 73 9.66 -7.74 9.60
CA GLU A 73 10.16 -8.44 8.41
C GLU A 73 9.03 -8.80 7.42
N ASP A 74 7.89 -9.26 7.93
CA ASP A 74 6.75 -9.69 7.12
C ASP A 74 5.46 -8.91 7.40
N GLU A 75 5.50 -7.85 8.21
CA GLU A 75 4.30 -7.10 8.62
C GLU A 75 4.28 -5.69 8.05
N TYR A 76 3.18 -5.38 7.38
CA TYR A 76 2.94 -4.12 6.68
C TYR A 76 1.58 -3.58 7.09
N ILE A 77 1.55 -2.31 7.50
CA ILE A 77 0.33 -1.61 7.83
C ILE A 77 0.06 -0.57 6.74
N VAL A 78 -1.07 -0.70 6.06
CA VAL A 78 -1.57 0.34 5.17
C VAL A 78 -2.19 1.43 6.05
N THR A 79 -1.55 2.59 6.09
CA THR A 79 -2.01 3.71 6.90
C THR A 79 -2.98 4.61 6.15
N PHE A 80 -2.92 4.63 4.82
CA PHE A 80 -3.76 5.48 3.98
C PHE A 80 -3.88 4.88 2.58
N TYR A 81 -5.05 5.03 1.94
CA TYR A 81 -5.21 4.68 0.52
C TYR A 81 -6.30 5.51 -0.14
N PHE A 82 -6.12 5.81 -1.43
CA PHE A 82 -7.04 6.63 -2.23
C PHE A 82 -7.00 6.20 -3.70
N PRO A 83 -8.05 6.50 -4.48
CA PRO A 83 -7.94 6.45 -5.94
C PRO A 83 -6.99 7.56 -6.41
N CYS A 84 -6.20 7.27 -7.44
CA CYS A 84 -5.19 8.17 -7.99
C CYS A 84 -5.81 9.38 -8.70
N ASP A 85 -7.03 9.25 -9.24
CA ASP A 85 -7.76 10.33 -9.92
C ASP A 85 -8.00 11.53 -8.99
N VAL A 86 -8.30 11.29 -7.71
CA VAL A 86 -8.56 12.32 -6.69
C VAL A 86 -7.30 13.14 -6.36
N VAL A 87 -6.11 12.59 -6.61
CA VAL A 87 -4.85 13.31 -6.36
C VAL A 87 -4.56 14.32 -7.48
N ILE A 88 -5.14 14.13 -8.68
CA ILE A 88 -4.95 15.05 -9.81
C ILE A 88 -5.87 16.26 -9.67
N ASP A 89 -7.14 16.05 -9.29
CA ASP A 89 -8.13 17.14 -9.16
C ASP A 89 -7.76 18.14 -8.05
N VAL A 90 -7.27 17.66 -6.89
CA VAL A 90 -6.82 18.53 -5.79
C VAL A 90 -5.51 19.27 -6.11
N TYR A 91 -4.67 18.74 -7.01
CA TYR A 91 -3.44 19.43 -7.44
C TYR A 91 -3.73 20.49 -8.51
N GLU A 92 -4.67 20.25 -9.41
CA GLU A 92 -5.11 21.24 -10.40
C GLU A 92 -5.90 22.39 -9.75
N GLU A 93 -6.71 22.11 -8.72
CA GLU A 93 -7.47 23.16 -8.04
C GLU A 93 -6.58 24.13 -7.23
N ARG A 94 -5.40 23.68 -6.77
CA ARG A 94 -4.41 24.53 -6.08
C ARG A 94 -3.50 25.36 -7.00
N GLN A 95 -3.52 25.11 -8.32
CA GLN A 95 -2.76 25.87 -9.32
C GLN A 95 -3.60 26.93 -10.04
N LYS A 96 -4.88 27.10 -9.67
CA LYS A 96 -5.80 28.09 -10.23
C LYS A 96 -5.92 29.34 -9.37
#